data_AF-B0YF53-F1
#
_entry.id   AF-B0YF53-F1
#
_cell.length_a   1.000
_cell.length_b   1.000
_cell.length_c   1.000
_cell.angle_alpha   90.00
_cell.angle_beta   90.00
_cell.angle_gamma   90.00
#
_symmetry.space_group_name_H-M   'P 1'
#
loop_
_entity.id
_entity.type
_entity.pdbx_description
1 polymer ?
#
loop_
_entity_poly.entity_id
_entity_poly.type
_entity_poly.pdbx_seq_one_letter_code
_entity_poly.pdbx_strand_id
1 'polypeptide(L)'
;MPPQPLSGSSLPPFQCDHPGCGAKYRRKEHLNRHAASHSRGDCFSCPDLLRRHIRIYHPNRAPPASRAQKACAACHARKERCYGGFPCSACQKRGIACSPGKGKTPEEQIVDNNVQISQQPHPPRWIALDYVDIYFDNFHPKWPFLHRGTFDVTKEPCVLIQSVVMIGLWIEGSKKSREAATDLHRSLSTAIRTQMDRWRVFNQNQSTSWPMATYQSVLLQCIFALFLAWERKAIDLNLRYQIQDDEHDLLVTLVESCRLGGIFSYPNMLAQHSSGVPLTLVWLSLEEIKRFGLALYKVCRLSTRLDPSRADGSSAQSELLTLADLSFGMPDSDEAWNSISGVGCEVRQEEAFQTKLRDGQDPTGWISQSASVLSNARVAFDWI
;
A
#
# COMPACT_ATOMS: atom_id res chain seq x y z
N MET A 1 44.26 28.60 -6.06
CA MET A 1 43.58 28.88 -4.78
C MET A 1 43.60 30.37 -4.54
N PRO A 2 42.44 30.99 -4.23
CA PRO A 2 41.99 31.09 -2.83
C PRO A 2 40.49 30.68 -2.68
N PRO A 3 39.86 30.78 -1.48
CA PRO A 3 39.40 29.63 -0.71
C PRO A 3 37.91 29.31 -0.87
N GLN A 4 37.57 28.03 -0.66
CA GLN A 4 36.20 27.55 -0.45
C GLN A 4 35.64 28.04 0.89
N PRO A 5 34.34 28.40 0.98
CA PRO A 5 33.68 28.53 2.27
C PRO A 5 33.27 27.16 2.82
N LEU A 6 33.67 26.94 4.07
CA LEU A 6 33.37 25.80 4.91
C LEU A 6 31.86 25.67 5.21
N SER A 7 31.38 24.43 5.11
CA SER A 7 30.33 23.80 5.91
C SER A 7 29.61 24.65 6.98
N GLY A 8 28.37 25.05 6.67
CA GLY A 8 27.36 25.43 7.66
C GLY A 8 26.54 24.21 8.07
N SER A 9 26.80 23.65 9.25
CA SER A 9 25.89 22.71 9.89
C SER A 9 24.62 23.46 10.33
N SER A 10 23.52 23.28 9.58
CA SER A 10 22.24 23.85 9.97
C SER A 10 21.71 23.11 11.21
N LEU A 11 21.92 23.67 12.39
CA LEU A 11 21.15 23.34 13.58
C LEU A 11 19.65 23.45 13.24
N PRO A 12 18.78 22.51 13.67
CA PRO A 12 17.35 22.60 13.43
C PRO A 12 16.81 23.89 14.09
N PRO A 13 16.33 24.88 13.30
CA PRO A 13 16.05 26.22 13.83
C PRO A 13 14.68 26.31 14.52
N PHE A 14 13.85 25.25 14.46
CA PHE A 14 12.49 25.26 14.96
C PHE A 14 12.35 24.31 16.15
N GLN A 15 12.17 24.85 17.36
CA GLN A 15 11.96 24.10 18.61
C GLN A 15 10.50 24.22 19.07
N CYS A 16 9.98 23.17 19.71
CA CYS A 16 8.65 23.20 20.31
C CYS A 16 8.63 23.99 21.62
N ASP A 17 7.67 24.90 21.74
CA ASP A 17 7.49 25.77 22.91
C ASP A 17 6.57 25.15 23.99
N HIS A 18 6.08 23.91 23.80
CA HIS A 18 5.18 23.27 24.75
C HIS A 18 5.90 22.89 26.06
N PRO A 19 5.33 23.19 27.25
CA PRO A 19 5.97 22.90 28.54
C PRO A 19 6.41 21.43 28.67
N GLY A 20 7.71 21.20 28.81
CA GLY A 20 8.30 19.87 28.92
C GLY A 20 8.58 19.15 27.60
N CYS A 21 8.36 19.78 26.44
CA CYS A 21 8.69 19.24 25.12
C CYS A 21 10.07 19.74 24.63
N GLY A 22 10.97 18.80 24.29
CA GLY A 22 12.32 19.11 23.77
C GLY A 22 12.49 18.94 22.26
N ALA A 23 11.39 18.79 21.50
CA ALA A 23 11.46 18.44 20.08
C ALA A 23 12.01 19.59 19.22
N LYS A 24 12.90 19.25 18.27
CA LYS A 24 13.54 20.18 17.33
C LYS A 24 13.37 19.69 15.89
N TYR A 25 13.06 20.59 14.98
CA TYR A 25 12.75 20.31 13.58
C TYR A 25 13.54 21.21 12.63
N ARG A 26 13.86 20.69 11.45
CA ARG A 26 14.51 21.44 10.38
C ARG A 26 13.56 22.37 9.63
N ARG A 27 12.26 22.05 9.60
CA ARG A 27 11.21 22.81 8.89
C ARG A 27 10.11 23.26 9.85
N LYS A 28 9.62 24.49 9.66
CA LYS A 28 8.53 25.09 10.45
C LYS A 28 7.21 24.33 10.30
N GLU A 29 6.96 23.77 9.12
CA GLU A 29 5.76 22.96 8.87
C GLU A 29 5.69 21.71 9.77
N HIS A 30 6.80 21.00 9.94
CA HIS A 30 6.87 19.82 10.79
C HIS A 30 6.72 20.20 12.27
N LEU A 31 7.27 21.35 12.67
CA LEU A 31 7.05 21.91 14.00
C LEU A 31 5.56 22.23 14.23
N ASN A 32 4.90 22.87 13.26
CA ASN A 32 3.48 23.23 13.37
C ASN A 32 2.59 21.98 13.47
N ARG A 33 2.89 20.95 12.67
CA ARG A 33 2.19 19.65 12.72
C ARG A 33 2.41 18.95 14.07
N HIS A 34 3.62 19.00 14.61
CA HIS A 34 3.93 18.51 15.95
C HIS A 34 3.21 19.31 17.05
N ALA A 35 3.17 20.64 16.97
CA ALA A 35 2.50 21.49 17.95
C ALA A 35 0.97 21.23 17.99
N ALA A 36 0.37 20.92 16.83
CA ALA A 36 -1.02 20.51 16.74
C ALA A 36 -1.31 19.19 17.49
N SER A 37 -0.31 18.33 17.69
CA SER A 37 -0.44 17.09 18.48
C SER A 37 -0.54 17.33 20.00
N HIS A 38 -0.09 18.48 20.51
CA HIS A 38 -0.31 18.88 21.92
C HIS A 38 -1.73 19.39 22.15
N SER A 39 -2.39 19.90 21.10
CA SER A 39 -3.72 20.53 21.17
C SER A 39 -4.86 19.53 20.95
N ARG A 40 -4.57 18.36 20.38
CA ARG A 40 -5.52 17.24 20.26
C ARG A 40 -5.30 16.27 21.41
N GLY A 41 -5.98 16.52 22.52
CA GLY A 41 -6.04 15.60 23.65
C GLY A 41 -6.42 14.19 23.21
N ASP A 42 -5.62 13.22 23.66
CA ASP A 42 -5.93 11.80 23.81
C ASP A 42 -6.77 11.11 22.72
N CYS A 43 -6.24 11.04 21.50
CA CYS A 43 -6.62 10.01 20.53
C CYS A 43 -5.39 9.24 20.02
N PHE A 44 -4.60 8.70 20.95
CA PHE A 44 -3.67 7.63 20.66
C PHE A 44 -4.30 6.30 21.09
N SER A 45 -5.06 5.69 20.18
CA SER A 45 -5.50 4.29 20.29
C SER A 45 -4.31 3.34 20.08
N CYS A 46 -3.27 3.46 20.91
CA CYS A 46 -2.38 2.35 21.29
C CYS A 46 -1.46 2.81 22.44
N PRO A 47 -1.52 2.18 23.63
CA PRO A 47 -0.68 2.54 24.79
C PRO A 47 0.84 2.50 24.53
N ASP A 48 1.29 1.76 23.53
CA ASP A 48 2.71 1.55 23.25
C ASP A 48 3.36 2.73 22.50
N LEU A 49 2.59 3.48 21.72
CA LEU A 49 3.08 4.69 21.04
C LEU A 49 3.30 5.83 22.03
N LEU A 50 2.39 5.99 23.01
CA LEU A 50 2.49 7.01 24.05
C LEU A 50 3.66 6.74 25.01
N ARG A 51 3.88 5.48 25.42
CA ARG A 51 5.05 5.12 26.25
C ARG A 51 6.37 5.39 25.54
N ARG A 52 6.44 5.13 24.23
CA ARG A 52 7.65 5.34 23.43
C ARG A 52 7.90 6.83 23.18
N HIS A 53 6.86 7.63 22.95
CA HIS A 53 6.93 9.08 22.85
C HIS A 53 7.49 9.70 24.15
N ILE A 54 6.94 9.31 25.32
CA ILE A 54 7.42 9.78 26.62
C ILE A 54 8.88 9.38 26.84
N ARG A 55 9.27 8.14 26.52
CA ARG A 55 10.66 7.68 26.72
C ARG A 55 11.69 8.39 25.82
N ILE A 56 11.31 8.81 24.62
CA ILE A 56 12.23 9.44 23.65
C ILE A 56 12.29 10.97 23.82
N TYR A 57 11.15 11.62 24.08
CA TYR A 57 11.05 13.09 24.08
C TYR A 57 10.77 13.69 25.48
N HIS A 58 10.43 12.85 26.46
CA HIS A 58 10.16 13.25 27.85
C HIS A 58 10.86 12.31 28.86
N PRO A 59 12.21 12.21 28.86
CA PRO A 59 12.95 11.26 29.69
C PRO A 59 12.72 11.44 31.20
N ASN A 60 12.24 12.62 31.62
CA ASN A 60 11.91 12.95 33.01
C ASN A 60 10.46 12.60 33.43
N ARG A 61 9.63 12.06 32.52
CA ARG A 61 8.26 11.61 32.83
C ARG A 61 8.21 10.08 32.90
N ALA A 62 7.64 9.55 33.98
CA ALA A 62 7.40 8.11 34.10
C ALA A 62 6.31 7.65 33.10
N PRO A 63 6.55 6.61 32.27
CA PRO A 63 5.53 6.08 31.37
C PRO A 63 4.34 5.46 32.14
N PRO A 64 3.11 5.55 31.62
CA PRO A 64 1.95 4.89 32.23
C PRO A 64 2.08 3.36 32.21
N ALA A 65 1.63 2.68 33.27
CA ALA A 65 1.74 1.22 33.43
C ALA A 65 1.11 0.43 32.27
N SER A 66 1.63 -0.78 32.00
CA SER A 66 1.17 -1.64 30.90
C SER A 66 -0.28 -2.14 31.08
N ARG A 67 -0.99 -2.37 29.97
CA ARG A 67 -2.32 -3.00 29.98
C ARG A 67 -2.11 -4.51 29.92
N ALA A 68 -2.80 -5.28 30.75
CA ALA A 68 -2.78 -6.74 30.64
C ALA A 68 -3.45 -7.17 29.32
N GLN A 69 -2.78 -8.03 28.53
CA GLN A 69 -3.39 -8.61 27.33
C GLN A 69 -4.59 -9.51 27.65
N LYS A 70 -4.68 -10.07 28.86
CA LYS A 70 -5.84 -10.83 29.36
C LYS A 70 -6.15 -10.41 30.80
N ALA A 71 -7.44 -10.22 31.10
CA ALA A 71 -7.90 -9.99 32.47
C ALA A 71 -7.85 -11.29 33.28
N CYS A 72 -7.45 -11.21 34.56
CA CYS A 72 -7.59 -12.35 35.46
C CYS A 72 -9.08 -12.67 35.68
N ALA A 73 -9.41 -13.88 36.13
CA ALA A 73 -10.80 -14.31 36.29
C ALA A 73 -11.58 -13.39 37.23
N ALA A 74 -10.96 -12.88 38.30
CA ALA A 74 -11.56 -11.95 39.24
C ALA A 74 -11.90 -10.58 38.61
N CYS A 75 -10.99 -10.00 37.82
CA CYS A 75 -11.25 -8.73 37.12
C CYS A 75 -12.25 -8.92 35.98
N HIS A 76 -12.20 -10.07 35.29
CA HIS A 76 -13.12 -10.40 34.21
C HIS A 76 -14.55 -10.61 34.70
N ALA A 77 -14.76 -11.41 35.77
CA ALA A 77 -16.07 -11.63 36.37
C ALA A 77 -16.74 -10.33 36.83
N ARG A 78 -15.92 -9.33 37.17
CA ARG A 78 -16.37 -8.02 37.63
C ARG A 78 -16.47 -6.96 36.53
N LYS A 79 -16.15 -7.32 35.27
CA LYS A 79 -16.10 -6.38 34.13
C LYS A 79 -15.25 -5.13 34.40
N GLU A 80 -14.19 -5.28 35.20
CA GLU A 80 -13.30 -4.19 35.60
C GLU A 80 -11.93 -4.30 34.89
N ARG A 81 -11.23 -3.17 34.79
CA ARG A 81 -9.94 -3.09 34.10
C ARG A 81 -8.84 -3.85 34.85
N CYS A 82 -8.23 -4.84 34.20
CA CYS A 82 -7.06 -5.55 34.71
C CYS A 82 -5.76 -4.90 34.19
N TYR A 83 -4.84 -4.58 35.11
CA TYR A 83 -3.53 -3.98 34.79
C TYR A 83 -2.40 -5.02 34.65
N GLY A 84 -2.70 -6.31 34.88
CA GLY A 84 -1.72 -7.38 34.70
C GLY A 84 -0.77 -7.51 35.90
N GLY A 85 0.11 -8.50 35.85
CA GLY A 85 0.86 -9.00 37.01
C GLY A 85 0.12 -10.12 37.74
N PHE A 86 0.86 -11.06 38.34
CA PHE A 86 0.30 -12.13 39.17
C PHE A 86 0.95 -12.09 40.55
N PRO A 87 0.23 -11.69 41.62
CA PRO A 87 -1.16 -11.20 41.62
C PRO A 87 -1.32 -9.83 40.92
N CYS A 88 -2.49 -9.59 40.32
CA CYS A 88 -2.75 -8.33 39.62
C CYS A 88 -2.85 -7.16 40.62
N SER A 89 -2.41 -5.95 40.25
CA SER A 89 -2.42 -4.80 41.19
C SER A 89 -3.81 -4.45 41.74
N ALA A 90 -4.86 -4.63 40.94
CA ALA A 90 -6.25 -4.47 41.36
C ALA A 90 -6.69 -5.56 42.36
N CYS A 91 -6.20 -6.78 42.19
CA CYS A 91 -6.46 -7.94 43.05
C CYS A 91 -5.72 -7.79 44.39
N GLN A 92 -4.45 -7.34 44.32
CA GLN A 92 -3.57 -7.13 45.47
C GLN A 92 -4.06 -6.00 46.38
N LYS A 93 -4.46 -4.85 45.81
CA LYS A 93 -5.04 -3.72 46.59
C LYS A 93 -6.32 -4.10 47.33
N ARG A 94 -7.01 -5.14 46.89
CA ARG A 94 -8.30 -5.57 47.43
C ARG A 94 -8.21 -6.84 48.27
N GLY A 95 -7.01 -7.41 48.43
CA GLY A 95 -6.82 -8.65 49.18
C GLY A 95 -7.57 -9.86 48.61
N ILE A 96 -7.85 -9.89 47.30
CA ILE A 96 -8.60 -10.99 46.66
C ILE A 96 -7.68 -11.90 45.84
N ALA A 97 -8.00 -13.19 45.82
CA ALA A 97 -7.25 -14.20 45.08
C ALA A 97 -7.33 -13.94 43.56
N CYS A 98 -6.16 -13.88 42.91
CA CYS A 98 -6.03 -13.68 41.47
C CYS A 98 -5.84 -15.04 40.77
N SER A 99 -6.63 -15.35 39.75
CA SER A 99 -6.47 -16.57 38.93
C SER A 99 -6.44 -16.26 37.42
N PRO A 100 -5.69 -17.01 36.59
CA PRO A 100 -5.65 -16.80 35.14
C PRO A 100 -7.01 -17.10 34.48
N GLY A 101 -7.42 -16.32 33.47
CA GLY A 101 -8.70 -16.51 32.77
C GLY A 101 -8.66 -17.66 31.73
N LYS A 102 -9.69 -18.53 31.71
CA LYS A 102 -9.88 -19.58 30.70
C LYS A 102 -10.47 -19.00 29.40
N GLY A 103 -9.89 -19.35 28.24
CA GLY A 103 -10.34 -18.87 26.92
C GLY A 103 -11.52 -19.68 26.36
N LYS A 104 -12.34 -19.05 25.50
CA LYS A 104 -13.31 -19.72 24.63
C LYS A 104 -12.64 -20.24 23.35
N THR A 105 -13.20 -21.31 22.78
CA THR A 105 -12.83 -22.02 21.54
C THR A 105 -12.99 -21.17 20.27
N PRO A 106 -12.28 -21.48 19.16
CA PRO A 106 -12.32 -20.71 17.92
C PRO A 106 -13.40 -21.23 16.94
N GLU A 107 -14.27 -20.34 16.49
CA GLU A 107 -15.09 -20.49 15.27
C GLU A 107 -14.84 -19.28 14.35
N GLU A 108 -14.68 -19.58 13.06
CA GLU A 108 -14.59 -18.74 11.85
C GLU A 108 -13.38 -17.79 11.70
N GLN A 109 -12.35 -18.28 11.00
CA GLN A 109 -11.26 -17.49 10.42
C GLN A 109 -11.53 -17.23 8.94
N ILE A 110 -11.55 -15.96 8.55
CA ILE A 110 -11.37 -15.49 7.17
C ILE A 110 -9.97 -15.93 6.73
N VAL A 111 -9.86 -16.63 5.61
CA VAL A 111 -8.58 -17.07 5.07
C VAL A 111 -7.88 -15.86 4.43
N ASP A 112 -6.92 -15.27 5.14
CA ASP A 112 -6.12 -14.16 4.62
C ASP A 112 -5.10 -14.66 3.58
N ASN A 113 -5.38 -14.44 2.29
CA ASN A 113 -4.51 -14.76 1.15
C ASN A 113 -3.31 -13.81 0.99
N ASN A 114 -2.92 -13.08 2.03
CA ASN A 114 -1.89 -12.04 1.95
C ASN A 114 -0.47 -12.57 2.26
N VAL A 115 0.52 -12.00 1.58
CA VAL A 115 1.95 -12.28 1.78
C VAL A 115 2.39 -11.83 3.19
N GLN A 116 2.93 -12.75 3.98
CA GLN A 116 3.44 -12.51 5.33
C GLN A 116 4.97 -12.31 5.30
N ILE A 117 5.47 -11.20 5.85
CA ILE A 117 6.91 -10.91 5.86
C ILE A 117 7.50 -11.29 7.22
N SER A 118 8.63 -12.01 7.23
CA SER A 118 9.36 -12.35 8.46
C SER A 118 9.97 -11.09 9.09
N GLN A 119 9.83 -10.94 10.41
CA GLN A 119 10.09 -9.72 11.18
C GLN A 119 11.55 -9.25 11.08
N GLN A 120 11.86 -8.37 10.12
CA GLN A 120 13.03 -7.50 10.19
C GLN A 120 12.75 -6.29 11.09
N PRO A 121 13.77 -5.65 11.69
CA PRO A 121 13.57 -4.50 12.57
C PRO A 121 12.87 -3.36 11.82
N HIS A 122 11.57 -3.21 12.06
CA HIS A 122 10.77 -2.19 11.39
C HIS A 122 11.23 -0.79 11.82
N PRO A 123 11.38 0.16 10.87
CA PRO A 123 11.55 1.55 11.23
C PRO A 123 10.37 1.99 12.10
N PRO A 124 10.58 2.84 13.12
CA PRO A 124 9.51 3.30 13.98
C PRO A 124 8.33 3.84 13.16
N ARG A 125 7.09 3.51 13.55
CA ARG A 125 5.86 3.79 12.81
C ARG A 125 5.69 5.23 12.31
N TRP A 126 6.27 6.23 12.99
CA TRP A 126 6.26 7.62 12.52
C TRP A 126 7.16 7.85 11.31
N ILE A 127 8.30 7.16 11.22
CA ILE A 127 9.18 7.19 10.05
C ILE A 127 8.45 6.58 8.83
N ALA A 128 7.66 5.53 9.04
CA ALA A 128 6.85 4.96 7.97
C ALA A 128 5.79 5.95 7.46
N LEU A 129 5.18 6.75 8.34
CA LEU A 129 4.19 7.76 7.95
C LEU A 129 4.81 8.88 7.09
N ASP A 130 6.00 9.36 7.43
CA ASP A 130 6.68 10.40 6.63
C ASP A 130 6.92 9.92 5.19
N TYR A 131 7.31 8.65 4.98
CA TYR A 131 7.51 8.09 3.65
C TYR A 131 6.21 7.75 2.92
N VAL A 132 5.15 7.41 3.64
CA VAL A 132 3.80 7.25 3.06
C VAL A 132 3.28 8.59 2.54
N ASP A 133 3.47 9.68 3.29
CA ASP A 133 3.12 11.03 2.82
C ASP A 133 3.89 11.38 1.54
N ILE A 134 5.21 11.14 1.52
CA ILE A 134 6.05 11.37 0.33
C ILE A 134 5.55 10.56 -0.88
N TYR A 135 5.16 9.30 -0.69
CA TYR A 135 4.57 8.47 -1.74
C TYR A 135 3.32 9.15 -2.33
N PHE A 136 2.36 9.51 -1.48
CA PHE A 136 1.11 10.04 -2.00
C PHE A 136 1.23 11.48 -2.54
N ASP A 137 2.21 12.26 -2.07
CA ASP A 137 2.42 13.63 -2.53
C ASP A 137 3.19 13.70 -3.85
N ASN A 138 4.12 12.76 -4.10
CA ASN A 138 5.06 12.87 -5.22
C ASN A 138 4.95 11.73 -6.25
N PHE A 139 4.60 10.51 -5.81
CA PHE A 139 4.50 9.34 -6.69
C PHE A 139 3.07 9.10 -7.16
N HIS A 140 2.10 9.09 -6.24
CA HIS A 140 0.68 8.85 -6.53
C HIS A 140 0.09 9.73 -7.64
N PRO A 141 0.41 11.05 -7.76
CA PRO A 141 -0.09 11.86 -8.88
C PRO A 141 0.34 11.39 -10.28
N LYS A 142 1.34 10.50 -10.37
CA LYS A 142 1.82 9.91 -11.63
C LYS A 142 1.42 8.43 -11.79
N TRP A 143 1.01 7.80 -10.70
CA TRP A 143 0.66 6.39 -10.60
C TRP A 143 -0.52 6.19 -9.63
N PRO A 144 -1.74 6.66 -9.97
CA PRO A 144 -2.82 6.82 -9.01
C PRO A 144 -3.62 5.54 -8.72
N PHE A 145 -2.97 4.38 -8.60
CA PHE A 145 -3.65 3.10 -8.41
C PHE A 145 -3.90 2.69 -6.94
N LEU A 146 -3.46 3.52 -5.98
CA LEU A 146 -3.84 3.43 -4.57
C LEU A 146 -4.71 4.63 -4.21
N HIS A 147 -5.80 4.41 -3.47
CA HIS A 147 -6.66 5.52 -3.08
C HIS A 147 -6.21 6.14 -1.75
N ARG A 148 -5.77 7.40 -1.77
CA ARG A 148 -5.31 8.11 -0.57
C ARG A 148 -6.36 8.13 0.55
N GLY A 149 -7.63 8.34 0.21
CA GLY A 149 -8.71 8.51 1.20
C GLY A 149 -9.04 7.24 1.98
N THR A 150 -8.74 6.05 1.43
CA THR A 150 -9.03 4.76 2.05
C THR A 150 -7.79 4.04 2.56
N PHE A 151 -6.58 4.45 2.13
CA PHE A 151 -5.33 3.85 2.57
C PHE A 151 -5.06 4.11 4.06
N ASP A 152 -5.22 3.07 4.87
CA ASP A 152 -4.99 3.13 6.32
C ASP A 152 -3.84 2.20 6.71
N VAL A 153 -2.69 2.78 7.07
CA VAL A 153 -1.48 2.07 7.50
C VAL A 153 -1.72 1.09 8.67
N THR A 154 -2.84 1.20 9.38
CA THR A 154 -3.20 0.26 10.46
C THR A 154 -3.99 -0.96 10.00
N LYS A 155 -4.61 -0.88 8.82
CA LYS A 155 -5.48 -1.92 8.27
C LYS A 155 -4.83 -2.61 7.07
N GLU A 156 -3.95 -1.91 6.37
CA GLU A 156 -3.30 -2.46 5.19
C GLU A 156 -2.34 -3.60 5.52
N PRO A 157 -2.22 -4.62 4.65
CA PRO A 157 -1.20 -5.65 4.77
C PRO A 157 0.21 -5.06 4.81
N CYS A 158 1.07 -5.67 5.62
CA CYS A 158 2.44 -5.18 5.81
C CYS A 158 3.24 -5.10 4.50
N VAL A 159 3.00 -6.02 3.56
CA VAL A 159 3.64 -6.02 2.24
C VAL A 159 3.33 -4.76 1.43
N LEU A 160 2.08 -4.27 1.48
CA LEU A 160 1.69 -3.06 0.77
C LEU A 160 2.28 -1.83 1.44
N ILE A 161 2.19 -1.74 2.77
CA ILE A 161 2.79 -0.64 3.54
C ILE A 161 4.29 -0.54 3.27
N GLN A 162 5.01 -1.66 3.31
CA GLN A 162 6.46 -1.68 3.05
C GLN A 162 6.78 -1.32 1.61
N SER A 163 5.97 -1.72 0.63
CA SER A 163 6.13 -1.33 -0.77
C SER A 163 5.92 0.17 -0.99
N VAL A 164 4.92 0.77 -0.32
CA VAL A 164 4.68 2.22 -0.33
C VAL A 164 5.84 2.98 0.33
N VAL A 165 6.30 2.53 1.50
CA VAL A 165 7.46 3.12 2.20
C VAL A 165 8.73 3.00 1.37
N MET A 166 8.95 1.87 0.69
CA MET A 166 10.09 1.65 -0.21
C MET A 166 10.14 2.70 -1.32
N ILE A 167 9.01 2.99 -1.96
CA ILE A 167 8.93 4.06 -2.97
C ILE A 167 9.15 5.43 -2.33
N GLY A 168 8.54 5.70 -1.16
CA GLY A 168 8.73 6.96 -0.45
C GLY A 168 10.19 7.23 -0.06
N LEU A 169 10.91 6.20 0.42
CA LEU A 169 12.35 6.24 0.70
C LEU A 169 13.17 6.58 -0.55
N TRP A 170 12.83 5.99 -1.69
CA TRP A 170 13.52 6.25 -2.94
C TRP A 170 13.33 7.68 -3.44
N ILE A 171 12.10 8.18 -3.35
CA ILE A 171 11.76 9.55 -3.75
C ILE A 171 12.39 10.59 -2.81
N GLU A 172 12.53 10.30 -1.52
CA GLU A 172 13.27 11.18 -0.57
C GLU A 172 14.72 11.39 -1.02
N GLY A 173 15.35 10.36 -1.61
CA GLY A 173 16.55 10.51 -2.43
C GLY A 173 17.88 10.60 -1.67
N SER A 174 17.89 10.63 -0.33
CA SER A 174 19.16 10.56 0.41
C SER A 174 19.82 9.20 0.19
N LYS A 175 21.16 9.16 0.22
CA LYS A 175 21.93 7.92 0.00
C LYS A 175 21.45 6.77 0.89
N LYS A 176 21.25 7.06 2.19
CA LYS A 176 20.76 6.10 3.18
C LYS A 176 19.35 5.60 2.83
N SER A 177 18.44 6.49 2.41
CA SER A 177 17.08 6.10 2.05
C SER A 177 17.05 5.28 0.76
N ARG A 178 17.86 5.62 -0.25
CA ARG A 178 17.96 4.85 -1.49
C ARG A 178 18.55 3.45 -1.28
N GLU A 179 19.55 3.33 -0.41
CA GLU A 179 20.09 2.02 0.03
C GLU A 179 18.99 1.22 0.74
N ALA A 180 18.30 1.80 1.71
CA ALA A 180 17.22 1.14 2.43
C ALA A 180 16.04 0.73 1.52
N ALA A 181 15.67 1.55 0.53
CA ALA A 181 14.67 1.22 -0.47
C ALA A 181 15.10 0.01 -1.32
N THR A 182 16.37 -0.02 -1.73
CA THR A 182 16.92 -1.14 -2.51
C THR A 182 16.95 -2.44 -1.71
N ASP A 183 17.30 -2.38 -0.42
CA ASP A 183 17.27 -3.54 0.47
C ASP A 183 15.84 -4.03 0.74
N LEU A 184 14.89 -3.11 0.94
CA LEU A 184 13.47 -3.44 1.05
C LEU A 184 12.95 -4.10 -0.23
N HIS A 185 13.29 -3.56 -1.40
CA HIS A 185 12.93 -4.17 -2.69
C HIS A 185 13.42 -5.61 -2.78
N ARG A 186 14.71 -5.86 -2.49
CA ARG A 186 15.28 -7.21 -2.50
C ARG A 186 14.52 -8.14 -1.55
N SER A 187 14.29 -7.69 -0.31
CA SER A 187 13.60 -8.50 0.69
C SER A 187 12.14 -8.79 0.34
N LEU A 188 11.41 -7.79 -0.18
CA LEU A 188 10.01 -7.91 -0.58
C LEU A 188 9.85 -8.80 -1.80
N SER A 189 10.67 -8.60 -2.84
CA SER A 189 10.66 -9.43 -4.04
C SER A 189 10.94 -10.90 -3.72
N THR A 190 11.89 -11.19 -2.82
CA THR A 190 12.10 -12.56 -2.33
C THR A 190 10.86 -13.09 -1.60
N ALA A 191 10.30 -12.34 -0.65
CA ALA A 191 9.15 -12.79 0.14
C ALA A 191 7.89 -13.04 -0.72
N ILE A 192 7.62 -12.16 -1.68
CA ILE A 192 6.52 -12.27 -2.65
C ILE A 192 6.68 -13.53 -3.50
N ARG A 193 7.90 -13.79 -4.01
CA ARG A 193 8.19 -14.97 -4.82
C ARG A 193 8.09 -16.27 -4.04
N THR A 194 8.59 -16.32 -2.81
CA THR A 194 8.48 -17.50 -1.95
C THR A 194 7.03 -17.84 -1.59
N GLN A 195 6.13 -16.86 -1.58
CA GLN A 195 4.71 -17.05 -1.25
C GLN A 195 3.80 -16.99 -2.49
N MET A 196 4.34 -17.21 -3.68
CA MET A 196 3.60 -17.19 -4.94
C MET A 196 2.40 -18.13 -4.92
N ASP A 197 2.51 -19.30 -4.29
CA ASP A 197 1.43 -20.26 -4.10
C ASP A 197 0.21 -19.71 -3.35
N ARG A 198 0.39 -18.69 -2.50
CA ARG A 198 -0.68 -18.10 -1.68
C ARG A 198 -1.51 -17.04 -2.39
N TRP A 199 -0.95 -16.38 -3.40
CA TRP A 199 -1.58 -15.24 -4.06
C TRP A 199 -1.77 -15.41 -5.58
N ARG A 200 -0.98 -16.29 -6.22
CA ARG A 200 -1.14 -16.61 -7.63
C ARG A 200 -2.47 -17.34 -7.83
N VAL A 201 -3.23 -16.90 -8.81
CA VAL A 201 -4.47 -17.57 -9.20
C VAL A 201 -4.12 -18.66 -10.20
N PHE A 202 -4.42 -19.91 -9.87
CA PHE A 202 -4.20 -21.06 -10.75
C PHE A 202 -5.42 -21.38 -11.62
N ASN A 203 -6.64 -21.18 -11.08
CA ASN A 203 -7.91 -21.46 -11.75
C ASN A 203 -8.98 -20.41 -11.39
N GLN A 204 -9.88 -20.11 -12.34
CA GLN A 204 -11.00 -19.18 -12.17
C GLN A 204 -11.90 -19.52 -10.97
N ASN A 205 -12.00 -20.80 -10.58
CA ASN A 205 -12.88 -21.26 -9.51
C ASN A 205 -12.32 -21.10 -8.09
N GLN A 206 -11.06 -20.67 -7.92
CA GLN A 206 -10.41 -20.58 -6.59
C GLN A 206 -10.55 -19.22 -5.90
N SER A 207 -10.87 -18.14 -6.62
CA SER A 207 -10.87 -16.79 -6.04
C SER A 207 -12.29 -16.33 -5.71
N THR A 208 -12.66 -16.33 -4.43
CA THR A 208 -13.86 -15.65 -3.94
C THR A 208 -13.64 -14.14 -3.75
N SER A 209 -12.37 -13.70 -3.69
CA SER A 209 -11.95 -12.29 -3.59
C SER A 209 -10.54 -12.13 -4.14
N TRP A 210 -10.31 -11.06 -4.90
CA TRP A 210 -8.99 -10.75 -5.44
C TRP A 210 -8.05 -10.19 -4.36
N PRO A 211 -6.78 -10.65 -4.27
CA PRO A 211 -5.81 -10.16 -3.30
C PRO A 211 -5.20 -8.82 -3.75
N MET A 212 -6.04 -7.78 -3.85
CA MET A 212 -5.68 -6.48 -4.43
C MET A 212 -4.44 -5.85 -3.81
N ALA A 213 -4.34 -5.83 -2.48
CA ALA A 213 -3.18 -5.29 -1.79
C ALA A 213 -1.88 -6.02 -2.17
N THR A 214 -1.94 -7.33 -2.38
CA THR A 214 -0.79 -8.11 -2.87
C THR A 214 -0.47 -7.73 -4.31
N TYR A 215 -1.46 -7.69 -5.22
CA TYR A 215 -1.25 -7.28 -6.61
C TYR A 215 -0.66 -5.88 -6.74
N GLN A 216 -1.15 -4.91 -5.97
CA GLN A 216 -0.61 -3.56 -5.88
C GLN A 216 0.83 -3.57 -5.36
N SER A 217 1.13 -4.41 -4.37
CA SER A 217 2.50 -4.58 -3.85
C SER A 217 3.44 -5.14 -4.92
N VAL A 218 3.03 -6.19 -5.64
CA VAL A 218 3.83 -6.76 -6.74
C VAL A 218 4.06 -5.72 -7.84
N LEU A 219 3.02 -4.97 -8.22
CA LEU A 219 3.15 -3.89 -9.20
C LEU A 219 4.14 -2.80 -8.73
N LEU A 220 4.11 -2.41 -7.45
CA LEU A 220 5.09 -1.48 -6.89
C LEU A 220 6.53 -2.02 -6.95
N GLN A 221 6.74 -3.33 -6.76
CA GLN A 221 8.04 -3.96 -6.97
C GLN A 221 8.49 -3.88 -8.44
N CYS A 222 7.59 -4.14 -9.39
CA CYS A 222 7.89 -4.04 -10.82
C CYS A 222 8.20 -2.58 -11.24
N ILE A 223 7.46 -1.59 -10.72
CA ILE A 223 7.76 -0.16 -10.97
C ILE A 223 9.13 0.21 -10.40
N PHE A 224 9.47 -0.32 -9.22
CA PHE A 224 10.78 -0.08 -8.63
C PHE A 224 11.92 -0.69 -9.46
N ALA A 225 11.73 -1.88 -10.03
CA ALA A 225 12.67 -2.49 -10.96
C ALA A 225 12.92 -1.58 -12.18
N LEU A 226 11.89 -0.92 -12.71
CA LEU A 226 12.03 0.08 -13.77
C LEU A 226 12.88 1.28 -13.32
N PHE A 227 12.70 1.78 -12.09
CA PHE A 227 13.55 2.84 -11.55
C PHE A 227 15.02 2.43 -11.44
N LEU A 228 15.29 1.17 -11.05
CA LEU A 228 16.65 0.64 -11.01
C LEU A 228 17.25 0.49 -12.41
N ALA A 229 16.46 0.03 -13.38
CA ALA A 229 16.88 -0.05 -14.78
C ALA A 229 17.18 1.34 -15.37
N TRP A 230 16.37 2.34 -15.05
CA TRP A 230 16.61 3.74 -15.41
C TRP A 230 17.94 4.26 -14.86
N GLU A 231 18.22 4.06 -13.56
CA GLU A 231 19.50 4.47 -12.95
C GLU A 231 20.71 3.80 -13.62
N ARG A 232 20.55 2.55 -14.06
CA ARG A 232 21.57 1.81 -14.81
C ARG A 232 21.64 2.19 -16.29
N LYS A 233 20.70 3.02 -16.78
CA LYS A 233 20.51 3.36 -18.20
C LYS A 233 20.32 2.13 -19.10
N ALA A 234 19.68 1.09 -18.57
CA ALA A 234 19.43 -0.16 -19.26
C ALA A 234 18.15 -0.04 -20.11
N ILE A 235 18.25 0.61 -21.26
CA ILE A 235 17.13 0.87 -22.19
C ILE A 235 17.46 0.29 -23.56
N ASP A 236 16.50 -0.37 -24.20
CA ASP A 236 16.64 -0.93 -25.55
C ASP A 236 16.27 0.09 -26.66
N LEU A 237 16.39 -0.33 -27.93
CA LEU A 237 16.08 0.54 -29.08
C LEU A 237 14.57 0.87 -29.22
N ASN A 238 13.69 0.13 -28.55
CA ASN A 238 12.25 0.40 -28.48
C ASN A 238 11.90 1.29 -27.28
N LEU A 239 12.90 1.87 -26.60
CA LEU A 239 12.72 2.72 -25.42
C LEU A 239 12.10 1.96 -24.23
N ARG A 240 12.32 0.63 -24.16
CA ARG A 240 11.89 -0.22 -23.04
C ARG A 240 13.05 -0.46 -22.08
N TYR A 241 12.73 -0.55 -20.80
CA TYR A 241 13.70 -0.82 -19.74
C TYR A 241 13.99 -2.32 -19.65
N GLN A 242 15.27 -2.66 -19.70
CA GLN A 242 15.75 -4.01 -19.45
C GLN A 242 15.81 -4.26 -17.94
N ILE A 243 14.85 -5.02 -17.44
CA ILE A 243 14.76 -5.45 -16.03
C ILE A 243 15.35 -6.86 -15.86
N GLN A 244 15.68 -7.25 -14.63
CA GLN A 244 16.22 -8.60 -14.37
C GLN A 244 15.18 -9.68 -14.69
N ASP A 245 15.62 -10.86 -15.11
CA ASP A 245 14.72 -11.92 -15.56
C ASP A 245 13.74 -12.37 -14.46
N ASP A 246 14.18 -12.40 -13.19
CA ASP A 246 13.33 -12.74 -12.04
C ASP A 246 12.30 -11.65 -11.70
N GLU A 247 12.58 -10.39 -12.04
CA GLU A 247 11.64 -9.27 -11.94
C GLU A 247 10.62 -9.34 -13.09
N HIS A 248 11.06 -9.70 -14.29
CA HIS A 248 10.20 -9.90 -15.45
C HIS A 248 9.27 -11.12 -15.26
N ASP A 249 9.77 -12.24 -14.76
CA ASP A 249 8.95 -13.43 -14.47
C ASP A 249 7.89 -13.14 -13.40
N LEU A 250 8.20 -12.29 -12.43
CA LEU A 250 7.24 -11.82 -11.44
C LEU A 250 6.13 -10.95 -12.09
N LEU A 251 6.50 -10.08 -13.04
CA LEU A 251 5.54 -9.28 -13.81
C LEU A 251 4.62 -10.19 -14.65
N VAL A 252 5.18 -11.15 -15.38
CA VAL A 252 4.40 -12.13 -16.16
C VAL A 252 3.44 -12.90 -15.25
N THR A 253 3.92 -13.40 -14.11
CA THR A 253 3.10 -14.10 -13.11
C THR A 253 1.93 -13.23 -12.62
N LEU A 254 2.16 -11.94 -12.36
CA LEU A 254 1.11 -11.01 -11.96
C LEU A 254 0.06 -10.86 -13.06
N VAL A 255 0.49 -10.66 -14.31
CA VAL A 255 -0.41 -10.54 -15.47
C VAL A 255 -1.26 -11.81 -15.63
N GLU A 256 -0.64 -12.99 -15.61
CA GLU A 256 -1.32 -14.27 -15.69
C GLU A 256 -2.35 -14.45 -14.57
N SER A 257 -1.96 -14.13 -13.32
CA SER A 257 -2.86 -14.21 -12.16
C SER A 257 -4.07 -13.29 -12.33
N CYS A 258 -3.85 -12.07 -12.81
CA CYS A 258 -4.92 -11.10 -13.07
C CYS A 258 -5.85 -11.57 -14.20
N ARG A 259 -5.29 -12.10 -15.30
CA ARG A 259 -6.06 -12.68 -16.42
C ARG A 259 -6.91 -13.86 -15.95
N LEU A 260 -6.31 -14.81 -15.23
CA LEU A 260 -7.01 -15.97 -14.69
C LEU A 260 -8.05 -15.58 -13.63
N GLY A 261 -7.77 -14.55 -12.84
CA GLY A 261 -8.74 -13.97 -11.90
C GLY A 261 -9.86 -13.19 -12.57
N GLY A 262 -9.75 -12.90 -13.88
CA GLY A 262 -10.76 -12.18 -14.64
C GLY A 262 -10.91 -10.71 -14.25
N ILE A 263 -9.89 -10.12 -13.62
CA ILE A 263 -9.98 -8.77 -13.04
C ILE A 263 -10.12 -7.67 -14.11
N PHE A 264 -9.64 -7.89 -15.33
CA PHE A 264 -9.72 -6.92 -16.43
C PHE A 264 -11.07 -6.89 -17.15
N SER A 265 -12.11 -7.52 -16.58
CA SER A 265 -13.47 -7.54 -17.11
C SER A 265 -14.40 -6.76 -16.20
N TYR A 266 -15.01 -5.69 -16.71
CA TYR A 266 -15.92 -4.86 -15.93
C TYR A 266 -17.10 -5.64 -15.31
N PRO A 267 -17.78 -6.57 -16.03
CA PRO A 267 -18.77 -7.45 -15.43
C PRO A 267 -18.25 -8.26 -14.24
N ASN A 268 -17.01 -8.77 -14.32
CA ASN A 268 -16.42 -9.54 -13.22
C ASN A 268 -16.12 -8.65 -12.01
N MET A 269 -15.71 -7.40 -12.23
CA MET A 269 -15.48 -6.43 -11.15
C MET A 269 -16.78 -6.15 -10.40
N LEU A 270 -17.88 -5.91 -11.13
CA LEU A 270 -19.20 -5.72 -10.54
C LEU A 270 -19.67 -6.95 -9.73
N ALA A 271 -19.39 -8.15 -10.24
CA ALA A 271 -19.77 -9.40 -9.60
C ALA A 271 -19.09 -9.63 -8.23
N GLN A 272 -18.01 -8.90 -7.90
CA GLN A 272 -17.38 -8.96 -6.57
C GLN A 272 -18.23 -8.31 -5.47
N HIS A 273 -19.24 -7.49 -5.83
CA HIS A 273 -20.02 -6.72 -4.87
C HIS A 273 -21.44 -7.30 -4.70
N SER A 274 -21.90 -7.36 -3.46
CA SER A 274 -23.28 -7.74 -3.13
C SER A 274 -24.23 -6.54 -3.19
N SER A 275 -25.52 -6.79 -3.38
CA SER A 275 -26.56 -5.76 -3.60
C SER A 275 -26.79 -4.78 -2.43
N GLY A 276 -26.11 -4.95 -1.29
CA GLY A 276 -26.25 -4.10 -0.10
C GLY A 276 -25.08 -3.14 0.16
N VAL A 277 -24.04 -3.16 -0.69
CA VAL A 277 -22.87 -2.28 -0.52
C VAL A 277 -23.19 -0.87 -1.05
N PRO A 278 -22.85 0.21 -0.32
CA PRO A 278 -22.99 1.57 -0.81
C PRO A 278 -22.35 1.78 -2.19
N LEU A 279 -23.06 2.43 -3.10
CA LEU A 279 -22.61 2.65 -4.48
C LEU A 279 -21.27 3.39 -4.56
N THR A 280 -20.98 4.25 -3.60
CA THR A 280 -19.71 4.97 -3.47
C THR A 280 -18.53 4.02 -3.27
N LEU A 281 -18.70 2.98 -2.45
CA LEU A 281 -17.67 1.97 -2.18
C LEU A 281 -17.52 1.01 -3.37
N VAL A 282 -18.62 0.65 -4.02
CA VAL A 282 -18.58 -0.13 -5.28
C VAL A 282 -17.79 0.66 -6.32
N TRP A 283 -18.16 1.91 -6.57
CA TRP A 283 -17.45 2.78 -7.52
C TRP A 283 -15.96 2.91 -7.18
N LEU A 284 -15.61 3.19 -5.91
CA LEU A 284 -14.21 3.28 -5.48
C LEU A 284 -13.43 2.00 -5.79
N SER A 285 -14.01 0.83 -5.54
CA SER A 285 -13.36 -0.45 -5.82
C SER A 285 -13.17 -0.70 -7.32
N LEU A 286 -14.18 -0.38 -8.15
CA LEU A 286 -14.04 -0.47 -9.61
C LEU A 286 -12.93 0.47 -10.11
N GLU A 287 -12.91 1.70 -9.61
CA GLU A 287 -11.95 2.73 -9.99
C GLU A 287 -10.52 2.40 -9.55
N GLU A 288 -10.36 1.75 -8.41
CA GLU A 288 -9.09 1.18 -7.95
C GLU A 288 -8.57 0.13 -8.95
N ILE A 289 -9.43 -0.80 -9.34
CA ILE A 289 -9.08 -1.91 -10.24
C ILE A 289 -8.75 -1.40 -11.65
N LYS A 290 -9.55 -0.48 -12.20
CA LYS A 290 -9.27 0.11 -13.52
C LYS A 290 -7.93 0.84 -13.54
N ARG A 291 -7.62 1.65 -12.52
CA ARG A 291 -6.33 2.35 -12.40
C ARG A 291 -5.18 1.38 -12.20
N PHE A 292 -5.36 0.33 -11.42
CA PHE A 292 -4.40 -0.76 -11.30
C PHE A 292 -4.13 -1.41 -12.67
N GLY A 293 -5.17 -1.76 -13.42
CA GLY A 293 -5.04 -2.38 -14.75
C GLY A 293 -4.28 -1.50 -15.75
N LEU A 294 -4.56 -0.20 -15.78
CA LEU A 294 -3.83 0.76 -16.62
C LEU A 294 -2.38 0.96 -16.16
N ALA A 295 -2.12 1.00 -14.85
CA ALA A 295 -0.77 1.09 -14.31
C ALA A 295 0.04 -0.17 -14.65
N LEU A 296 -0.56 -1.35 -14.55
CA LEU A 296 0.05 -2.63 -14.94
C LEU A 296 0.34 -2.66 -16.44
N TYR A 297 -0.61 -2.27 -17.31
CA TYR A 297 -0.38 -2.15 -18.74
C TYR A 297 0.80 -1.23 -19.05
N LYS A 298 0.87 -0.07 -18.40
CA LYS A 298 1.99 0.87 -18.54
C LYS A 298 3.32 0.24 -18.15
N VAL A 299 3.37 -0.55 -17.08
CA VAL A 299 4.59 -1.28 -16.68
C VAL A 299 4.96 -2.34 -17.72
N CYS A 300 4.00 -3.13 -18.19
CA CYS A 300 4.21 -4.12 -19.26
C CYS A 300 4.83 -3.50 -20.52
N ARG A 301 4.29 -2.36 -20.98
CA ARG A 301 4.81 -1.59 -22.11
C ARG A 301 6.25 -1.12 -21.91
N LEU A 302 6.57 -0.68 -20.70
CA LEU A 302 7.89 -0.14 -20.37
C LEU A 302 8.94 -1.22 -20.08
N SER A 303 8.56 -2.48 -19.92
CA SER A 303 9.49 -3.53 -19.44
C SER A 303 9.93 -4.43 -20.59
N THR A 304 11.18 -4.89 -20.59
CA THR A 304 11.68 -5.98 -21.44
C THR A 304 12.71 -6.81 -20.67
N ARG A 305 12.94 -8.06 -21.08
CA ARG A 305 13.94 -8.93 -20.44
C ARG A 305 15.37 -8.43 -20.71
N LEU A 306 16.29 -8.71 -19.80
CA LEU A 306 17.72 -8.41 -19.99
C LEU A 306 18.35 -9.35 -21.01
N ASP A 307 17.98 -10.63 -21.00
CA ASP A 307 18.43 -11.62 -21.99
C ASP A 307 17.29 -12.00 -22.97
N PRO A 308 17.21 -11.35 -24.15
CA PRO A 308 16.19 -11.64 -25.14
C PRO A 308 16.40 -13.00 -25.84
N SER A 309 17.55 -13.67 -25.68
CA SER A 309 17.79 -14.99 -26.30
C SER A 309 16.97 -16.12 -25.65
N ARG A 310 16.41 -15.89 -24.46
CA ARG A 310 15.45 -16.77 -23.79
C ARG A 310 13.99 -16.53 -24.20
N ALA A 311 13.72 -15.52 -25.01
CA ALA A 311 12.38 -15.32 -25.56
C ALA A 311 12.15 -16.35 -26.67
N ASP A 312 11.37 -17.39 -26.39
CA ASP A 312 10.91 -18.31 -27.43
C ASP A 312 10.22 -17.49 -28.53
N GLY A 313 10.76 -17.57 -29.75
CA GLY A 313 10.50 -16.67 -30.90
C GLY A 313 9.08 -16.68 -31.47
N SER A 314 8.08 -17.08 -30.68
CA SER A 314 6.68 -17.28 -31.07
C SER A 314 5.67 -16.58 -30.14
N SER A 315 6.04 -16.19 -28.90
CA SER A 315 5.03 -15.82 -27.87
C SER A 315 5.32 -14.58 -27.01
N ALA A 316 6.31 -13.74 -27.33
CA ALA A 316 6.63 -12.57 -26.50
C ALA A 316 5.48 -11.55 -26.38
N GLN A 317 4.58 -11.49 -27.37
CA GLN A 317 3.41 -10.61 -27.39
C GLN A 317 2.23 -11.13 -26.57
N SER A 318 2.25 -12.42 -26.17
CA SER A 318 1.17 -13.08 -25.43
C SER A 318 1.38 -13.05 -23.91
N GLU A 319 2.63 -12.96 -23.44
CA GLU A 319 2.94 -13.07 -22.01
C GLU A 319 2.53 -11.83 -21.19
N LEU A 320 2.71 -10.63 -21.74
CA LEU A 320 2.43 -9.37 -21.06
C LEU A 320 1.07 -8.78 -21.44
N LEU A 321 0.59 -7.87 -20.61
CA LEU A 321 -0.74 -7.26 -20.74
C LEU A 321 -0.78 -6.30 -21.94
N THR A 322 -1.85 -6.39 -22.74
CA THR A 322 -2.12 -5.53 -23.89
C THR A 322 -3.43 -4.75 -23.69
N LEU A 323 -3.70 -3.74 -24.52
CA LEU A 323 -4.99 -3.03 -24.47
C LEU A 323 -6.19 -3.94 -24.78
N ALA A 324 -5.99 -5.01 -25.57
CA ALA A 324 -7.04 -5.96 -25.91
C ALA A 324 -7.54 -6.76 -24.68
N ASP A 325 -6.72 -6.87 -23.63
CA ASP A 325 -7.09 -7.53 -22.38
C ASP A 325 -8.03 -6.68 -21.51
N LEU A 326 -8.08 -5.35 -21.72
CA LEU A 326 -8.76 -4.40 -20.83
C LEU A 326 -10.23 -4.19 -21.24
N SER A 327 -11.11 -5.08 -20.79
CA SER A 327 -12.56 -5.03 -21.05
C SER A 327 -13.31 -4.18 -20.01
N PHE A 328 -12.91 -2.91 -19.92
CA PHE A 328 -13.55 -1.87 -19.13
C PHE A 328 -13.32 -0.50 -19.76
N GLY A 329 -14.18 0.48 -19.47
CA GLY A 329 -14.02 1.87 -19.93
C GLY A 329 -12.99 2.66 -19.12
N MET A 330 -12.55 3.80 -19.65
CA MET A 330 -11.58 4.67 -18.96
C MET A 330 -12.00 4.98 -17.51
N PRO A 331 -11.04 5.07 -16.56
CA PRO A 331 -11.32 5.53 -15.21
C PRO A 331 -11.85 6.97 -15.23
N ASP A 332 -12.57 7.32 -14.17
CA ASP A 332 -13.05 8.67 -13.93
C ASP A 332 -11.91 9.69 -13.73
N SER A 333 -12.27 10.97 -13.71
CA SER A 333 -11.35 12.08 -13.44
C SER A 333 -10.55 11.89 -12.14
N ASP A 334 -9.30 12.34 -12.14
CA ASP A 334 -8.44 12.32 -10.95
C ASP A 334 -9.01 13.21 -9.82
N GLU A 335 -9.77 14.26 -10.13
CA GLU A 335 -10.45 15.08 -9.14
C GLU A 335 -11.48 14.27 -8.34
N ALA A 336 -12.30 13.47 -9.03
CA ALA A 336 -13.26 12.58 -8.38
C ALA A 336 -12.53 11.50 -7.55
N TRP A 337 -11.47 10.90 -8.11
CA TRP A 337 -10.66 9.89 -7.42
C TRP A 337 -10.00 10.39 -6.15
N ASN A 338 -9.55 11.64 -6.12
CA ASN A 338 -8.86 12.21 -4.95
C ASN A 338 -9.81 12.96 -4.01
N SER A 339 -11.10 13.11 -4.36
CA SER A 339 -12.06 13.82 -3.52
C SER A 339 -12.37 13.02 -2.25
N ILE A 340 -11.99 13.56 -1.10
CA ILE A 340 -12.40 13.03 0.20
C ILE A 340 -13.88 13.39 0.35
N SER A 341 -14.76 12.39 0.40
CA SER A 341 -16.21 12.58 0.51
C SER A 341 -16.56 13.56 1.64
N GLY A 342 -16.92 14.79 1.27
CA GLY A 342 -17.50 15.77 2.16
C GLY A 342 -18.98 15.45 2.39
N VAL A 343 -19.39 15.41 3.65
CA VAL A 343 -20.78 15.19 4.08
C VAL A 343 -21.66 16.30 3.49
N GLY A 344 -22.70 15.92 2.72
CA GLY A 344 -23.74 16.86 2.24
C GLY A 344 -24.17 16.77 0.77
N CYS A 345 -23.58 15.91 -0.06
CA CYS A 345 -23.92 15.77 -1.50
C CYS A 345 -24.41 14.36 -1.89
N GLU A 346 -24.98 13.62 -0.94
CA GLU A 346 -25.13 12.15 -1.04
C GLU A 346 -26.13 11.73 -2.14
N VAL A 347 -27.27 12.42 -2.28
CA VAL A 347 -28.33 12.01 -3.24
C VAL A 347 -27.95 12.25 -4.71
N ARG A 348 -27.35 13.41 -5.04
CA ARG A 348 -26.89 13.68 -6.42
C ARG A 348 -25.67 12.84 -6.80
N GLN A 349 -24.85 12.48 -5.81
CA GLN A 349 -23.71 11.59 -6.02
C GLN A 349 -24.18 10.15 -6.30
N GLU A 350 -25.19 9.65 -5.59
CA GLU A 350 -25.74 8.31 -5.83
C GLU A 350 -26.30 8.14 -7.25
N GLU A 351 -27.12 9.08 -7.73
CA GLU A 351 -27.62 9.05 -9.11
C GLU A 351 -26.48 9.06 -10.13
N ALA A 352 -25.47 9.91 -9.93
CA ALA A 352 -24.29 9.97 -10.78
C ALA A 352 -23.49 8.64 -10.78
N PHE A 353 -23.33 8.01 -9.61
CA PHE A 353 -22.67 6.71 -9.51
C PHE A 353 -23.48 5.61 -10.19
N GLN A 354 -24.82 5.60 -10.08
CA GLN A 354 -25.67 4.63 -10.78
C GLN A 354 -25.55 4.75 -12.30
N THR A 355 -25.57 5.97 -12.83
CA THR A 355 -25.39 6.20 -14.28
C THR A 355 -24.02 5.70 -14.73
N LYS A 356 -22.94 6.06 -14.03
CA LYS A 356 -21.59 5.58 -14.35
C LYS A 356 -21.46 4.06 -14.28
N LEU A 357 -22.10 3.43 -13.30
CA LEU A 357 -22.10 1.99 -13.14
C LEU A 357 -22.76 1.29 -14.34
N ARG A 358 -23.88 1.85 -14.81
CA ARG A 358 -24.61 1.39 -16.00
C ARG A 358 -23.77 1.58 -17.27
N ASP A 359 -23.24 2.77 -17.48
CA ASP A 359 -22.47 3.12 -18.67
C ASP A 359 -21.20 2.26 -18.79
N GLY A 360 -20.57 1.91 -17.66
CA GLY A 360 -19.40 1.01 -17.66
C GLY A 360 -19.69 -0.41 -18.16
N GLN A 361 -20.96 -0.86 -18.14
CA GLN A 361 -21.33 -2.18 -18.68
C GLN A 361 -21.42 -2.20 -20.21
N ASP A 362 -21.53 -1.03 -20.86
CA ASP A 362 -21.58 -0.93 -22.31
C ASP A 362 -20.21 -1.31 -22.93
N PRO A 363 -20.13 -2.42 -23.70
CA PRO A 363 -18.88 -2.84 -24.29
C PRO A 363 -18.30 -1.85 -25.30
N THR A 364 -19.13 -0.99 -25.90
CA THR A 364 -18.68 -0.03 -26.92
C THR A 364 -17.68 1.00 -26.36
N GLY A 365 -17.75 1.29 -25.06
CA GLY A 365 -16.85 2.20 -24.36
C GLY A 365 -15.58 1.53 -23.81
N TRP A 366 -15.38 0.22 -24.01
CA TRP A 366 -14.24 -0.49 -23.43
C TRP A 366 -12.94 -0.24 -24.19
N ILE A 367 -11.84 -0.20 -23.45
CA ILE A 367 -10.49 -0.01 -24.00
C ILE A 367 -10.15 -1.11 -25.03
N SER A 368 -10.55 -2.35 -24.77
CA SER A 368 -10.35 -3.49 -25.67
C SER A 368 -10.96 -3.30 -27.06
N GLN A 369 -12.07 -2.56 -27.19
CA GLN A 369 -12.65 -2.25 -28.50
C GLN A 369 -11.76 -1.29 -29.29
N SER A 370 -11.24 -0.25 -28.64
CA SER A 370 -10.31 0.71 -29.28
C SER A 370 -8.98 0.05 -29.66
N ALA A 371 -8.51 -0.93 -28.88
CA ALA A 371 -7.30 -1.69 -29.18
C ALA A 371 -7.35 -2.34 -30.57
N SER A 372 -8.52 -2.81 -31.01
CA SER A 372 -8.70 -3.43 -32.34
C SER A 372 -8.47 -2.46 -33.51
N VAL A 373 -8.69 -1.16 -33.30
CA VAL A 373 -8.42 -0.11 -34.30
C VAL A 373 -6.94 0.22 -34.33
N LEU A 374 -6.28 0.14 -33.17
CA LEU A 374 -4.92 0.58 -32.94
C LEU A 374 -3.86 -0.51 -33.17
N SER A 375 -4.26 -1.78 -33.12
CA SER A 375 -3.40 -2.94 -33.32
C SER A 375 -3.79 -3.71 -34.58
N ASN A 376 -2.79 -4.05 -35.39
CA ASN A 376 -2.95 -4.90 -36.55
C ASN A 376 -1.86 -5.97 -36.52
N ALA A 377 -2.24 -7.24 -36.49
CA ALA A 377 -1.30 -8.38 -36.40
C ALA A 377 -0.27 -8.43 -37.55
N ARG A 378 -0.48 -7.69 -38.64
CA ARG A 378 0.45 -7.57 -39.77
C ARG A 378 1.38 -6.35 -39.68
N VAL A 379 1.23 -5.52 -38.65
CA VAL A 379 2.06 -4.33 -38.41
C VAL A 379 2.99 -4.64 -37.24
N ALA A 380 4.28 -4.82 -37.54
CA ALA A 380 5.31 -5.11 -36.54
C ALA A 380 5.77 -3.86 -35.76
N PHE A 381 5.25 -2.67 -36.09
CA PHE A 381 5.60 -1.44 -35.39
C PHE A 381 4.87 -1.37 -34.05
N ASP A 382 5.65 -1.45 -32.96
CA ASP A 382 5.13 -1.56 -31.61
C ASP A 382 4.98 -0.20 -30.90
N TRP A 383 4.04 0.62 -31.39
CA TRP A 383 3.91 2.02 -30.98
C TRP A 383 2.93 2.31 -29.83
N ILE A 384 2.10 1.34 -29.45
CA ILE A 384 1.06 1.49 -28.41
C ILE A 384 1.27 0.64 -27.19
#